data_AF-A0A931RRJ6-F1
#
_entry.id   AF-A0A931RRJ6-F1
#
_cell.length_a   1.000
_cell.length_b   1.000
_cell.length_c   1.000
_cell.angle_alpha   90.00
_cell.angle_beta   90.00
_cell.angle_gamma   90.00
#
_symmetry.space_group_name_H-M   'P 1'
#
loop_
_entity.id
_entity.type
_entity.pdbx_description
1 polymer ?
#
loop_
_entity_poly.entity_id
_entity_poly.type
_entity_poly.pdbx_seq_one_letter_code
_entity_poly.pdbx_strand_id
1 'polypeptide(L)'
;MRYLSHKELHEVIEVNPELKKRSDEIHSLPKAKNWEEFLEQKLQMLEIYAQAVGCNCVQEVQGRMKEVVEYLKQYENPLVETGKSPTFAQCLEFIRSQEKVWAEERKCHAPNANSYICYCK
;
A
#
# COMPACT_ATOMS: atom_id res chain seq x y z
N MET A 1 10.59 15.85 -0.59
CA MET A 1 9.99 14.60 -1.10
C MET A 1 11.08 13.56 -1.08
N ARG A 2 10.81 12.43 -0.45
CA ARG A 2 11.70 11.28 -0.39
C ARG A 2 10.95 10.10 -1.02
N TYR A 3 11.57 9.50 -2.02
CA TYR A 3 11.09 8.28 -2.64
C TYR A 3 12.05 7.16 -2.29
N LEU A 4 11.53 6.03 -1.83
CA LEU A 4 12.26 4.78 -1.76
C LEU A 4 11.51 3.73 -2.57
N SER A 5 12.20 3.14 -3.53
CA SER A 5 11.75 1.94 -4.23
C SER A 5 11.63 0.76 -3.27
N HIS A 6 11.01 -0.33 -3.75
CA HIS A 6 10.90 -1.57 -2.96
C HIS A 6 12.27 -2.06 -2.46
N LYS A 7 13.27 -2.08 -3.35
CA LYS A 7 14.61 -2.52 -3.02
C LYS A 7 15.26 -1.62 -1.97
N GLU A 8 15.18 -0.30 -2.15
CA GLU A 8 15.77 0.66 -1.21
C GLU A 8 15.09 0.62 0.16
N LEU A 9 13.77 0.37 0.22
CA LEU A 9 13.07 0.13 1.48
C LEU A 9 13.67 -1.08 2.21
N HIS A 10 13.88 -2.19 1.50
CA HIS A 10 14.51 -3.37 2.08
C HIS A 10 15.95 -3.11 2.53
N GLU A 11 16.75 -2.36 1.76
CA GLU A 11 18.12 -1.99 2.16
C GLU A 11 18.14 -1.17 3.46
N VAL A 12 17.20 -0.24 3.63
CA VAL A 12 17.07 0.55 4.87
C VAL A 12 16.58 -0.31 6.04
N ILE A 13 15.64 -1.21 5.79
CA ILE A 13 15.11 -2.13 6.80
C ILE A 13 16.19 -3.09 7.29
N GLU A 14 17.02 -3.62 6.39
CA GLU A 14 18.01 -4.66 6.70
C GLU A 14 19.06 -4.21 7.72
N VAL A 15 19.39 -2.91 7.72
CA VAL A 15 20.37 -2.31 8.64
C VAL A 15 19.75 -1.83 9.96
N ASN A 16 18.43 -1.93 10.13
CA ASN A 16 17.72 -1.63 11.38
C ASN A 16 17.16 -2.93 11.98
N PRO A 17 17.75 -3.48 13.06
CA PRO A 17 17.36 -4.78 13.62
C PRO A 17 15.87 -4.89 14.03
N GLU A 18 15.29 -3.81 14.53
CA GLU A 18 13.89 -3.79 14.96
C GLU A 18 12.94 -3.81 13.77
N LEU A 19 13.19 -2.97 12.76
CA LEU A 19 12.40 -2.95 11.53
C LEU A 19 12.55 -4.26 10.76
N LYS A 20 13.77 -4.80 10.69
CA LYS A 20 14.05 -6.09 10.05
C LYS A 20 13.23 -7.20 10.69
N LYS A 21 13.28 -7.33 12.01
CA LYS A 21 12.53 -8.36 12.74
C LYS A 21 11.03 -8.31 12.40
N ARG A 22 10.41 -7.13 12.47
CA ARG A 22 8.98 -6.96 12.15
C ARG A 22 8.68 -7.24 10.67
N SER A 23 9.56 -6.83 9.77
CA SER A 23 9.44 -7.12 8.33
C SER A 23 9.51 -8.62 8.07
N ASP A 24 10.46 -9.32 8.68
CA ASP A 24 10.64 -10.76 8.53
C ASP A 24 9.43 -11.52 9.11
N GLU A 25 8.88 -11.08 10.24
CA GLU A 25 7.63 -11.62 10.81
C GLU A 25 6.48 -11.55 9.79
N ILE A 26 6.26 -10.41 9.15
CA ILE A 26 5.19 -10.26 8.16
C ILE A 26 5.46 -11.09 6.89
N HIS A 27 6.69 -11.13 6.39
CA HIS A 27 7.04 -11.95 5.22
C HIS A 27 6.97 -13.46 5.50
N SER A 28 7.09 -13.87 6.75
CA SER A 28 6.93 -15.27 7.17
C SER A 28 5.47 -15.71 7.26
N LEU A 29 4.51 -14.76 7.25
CA LEU A 29 3.09 -15.09 7.27
C LEU A 29 2.70 -15.87 6.01
N PRO A 30 1.75 -16.81 6.12
CA PRO A 30 1.20 -17.47 4.95
C PRO A 30 0.53 -16.45 4.03
N LYS A 31 0.47 -16.80 2.74
CA LYS A 31 -0.29 -16.03 1.76
C LYS A 31 -1.71 -15.80 2.27
N ALA A 32 -2.13 -14.53 2.28
CA ALA A 32 -3.48 -14.14 2.69
C ALA A 32 -4.56 -14.93 1.93
N LYS A 33 -5.58 -15.38 2.67
CA LYS A 33 -6.68 -16.20 2.16
C LYS A 33 -7.90 -15.38 1.78
N ASN A 34 -7.99 -14.16 2.30
CA ASN A 34 -9.09 -13.23 2.06
C ASN A 34 -8.57 -11.79 2.05
N TRP A 35 -9.44 -10.85 1.67
CA TRP A 35 -9.10 -9.43 1.58
C TRP A 35 -8.77 -8.77 2.92
N GLU A 36 -9.33 -9.26 4.02
CA GLU A 36 -9.07 -8.71 5.35
C GLU A 36 -7.64 -9.02 5.79
N GLU A 37 -7.22 -10.29 5.68
CA GLU A 37 -5.84 -10.73 5.92
C GLU A 37 -4.86 -10.00 4.98
N PHE A 38 -5.20 -9.88 3.69
CA PHE A 38 -4.37 -9.17 2.71
C PHE A 38 -4.17 -7.70 3.11
N LEU A 39 -5.27 -7.02 3.44
CA LEU A 39 -5.24 -5.62 3.86
C LEU A 39 -4.44 -5.47 5.14
N GLU A 40 -4.66 -6.30 6.15
CA GLU A 40 -3.94 -6.26 7.42
C GLU A 40 -2.43 -6.39 7.21
N GLN A 41 -1.97 -7.42 6.49
CA GLN A 41 -0.55 -7.61 6.17
C GLN A 41 0.04 -6.40 5.44
N LYS A 42 -0.72 -5.82 4.49
CA LYS A 42 -0.29 -4.61 3.77
C LYS A 42 -0.22 -3.37 4.67
N LEU A 43 -1.18 -3.16 5.56
CA LEU A 43 -1.17 -2.03 6.49
C LEU A 43 -0.01 -2.12 7.47
N GLN A 44 0.34 -3.32 7.94
CA GLN A 44 1.51 -3.55 8.79
C GLN A 44 2.81 -3.26 8.03
N MET A 45 2.95 -3.72 6.78
CA MET A 45 4.14 -3.40 5.96
C MET A 45 4.26 -1.90 5.67
N LEU A 46 3.15 -1.21 5.40
CA LEU A 46 3.14 0.24 5.17
C LEU A 46 3.63 1.02 6.39
N GLU A 47 3.38 0.52 7.60
CA GLU A 47 3.88 1.13 8.81
C GLU A 47 5.40 1.00 8.91
N ILE A 48 5.96 -0.17 8.61
CA ILE A 48 7.41 -0.38 8.54
C ILE A 48 8.03 0.53 7.48
N TYR A 49 7.43 0.62 6.29
CA TYR A 49 7.91 1.49 5.23
C TYR A 49 7.85 2.97 5.60
N ALA A 50 6.77 3.40 6.26
CA ALA A 50 6.66 4.76 6.79
C ALA A 50 7.79 5.06 7.79
N GLN A 51 8.06 4.15 8.73
CA GLN A 51 9.15 4.30 9.70
C GLN A 51 10.53 4.33 9.02
N ALA A 52 10.78 3.45 8.04
CA ALA A 52 12.03 3.41 7.27
C ALA A 52 12.29 4.73 6.50
N VAL A 53 11.23 5.35 5.98
CA VAL A 53 11.32 6.61 5.23
C VAL A 53 11.32 7.84 6.16
N GLY A 54 10.84 7.70 7.40
CA GLY A 54 10.61 8.80 8.34
C GLY A 54 9.32 9.59 8.06
N CYS A 55 8.27 8.91 7.60
CA CYS A 55 6.98 9.52 7.27
C CYS A 55 6.08 9.65 8.50
N ASN A 56 5.51 10.83 8.72
CA ASN A 56 4.58 11.12 9.82
C ASN A 56 3.10 11.02 9.43
N CYS A 57 2.79 10.68 8.18
CA CYS A 57 1.43 10.60 7.63
C CYS A 57 1.00 9.16 7.32
N VAL A 58 1.44 8.20 8.15
CA VAL A 58 1.18 6.77 7.93
C VAL A 58 -0.31 6.44 7.96
N GLN A 59 -1.09 7.11 8.82
CA GLN A 59 -2.52 6.86 8.95
C GLN A 59 -3.27 7.25 7.67
N GLU A 60 -2.90 8.36 7.04
CA GLU A 60 -3.49 8.78 5.77
C GLU A 60 -3.07 7.86 4.61
N VAL A 61 -1.82 7.38 4.61
CA VAL A 61 -1.35 6.39 3.61
C VAL A 61 -2.12 5.07 3.75
N GLN A 62 -2.34 4.62 4.99
CA GLN A 62 -3.15 3.45 5.29
C GLN A 62 -4.62 3.65 4.87
N GLY A 63 -5.19 4.84 5.07
CA GLY A 63 -6.53 5.18 4.58
C GLY A 63 -6.67 5.02 3.06
N ARG A 64 -5.72 5.57 2.30
CA ARG A 64 -5.67 5.42 0.84
C ARG A 64 -5.52 3.96 0.39
N MET A 65 -4.74 3.16 1.11
CA MET A 65 -4.62 1.72 0.83
C MET A 65 -5.96 1.01 1.03
N LYS A 66 -6.72 1.36 2.08
CA LYS A 66 -8.05 0.81 2.32
C LYS A 66 -9.01 1.16 1.18
N GLU A 67 -8.99 2.40 0.70
CA GLU A 67 -9.80 2.84 -0.46
C GLU A 67 -9.47 2.04 -1.72
N VAL A 68 -8.17 1.82 -2.01
CA VAL A 68 -7.73 1.01 -3.14
C VAL A 68 -8.18 -0.44 -3.03
N VAL A 69 -8.01 -1.05 -1.85
CA VAL A 69 -8.42 -2.44 -1.61
C VAL A 69 -9.93 -2.59 -1.72
N GLU A 70 -10.70 -1.63 -1.20
CA GLU A 70 -12.16 -1.67 -1.29
C GLU A 70 -12.64 -1.57 -2.74
N TYR A 71 -11.98 -0.76 -3.57
CA TYR A 71 -12.26 -0.73 -5.01
C TYR A 71 -11.92 -2.07 -5.68
N LEU A 72 -10.80 -2.69 -5.32
CA LEU A 72 -10.40 -4.00 -5.86
C LEU A 72 -11.37 -5.12 -5.49
N LYS A 73 -11.97 -5.10 -4.29
CA LYS A 73 -13.00 -6.08 -3.91
C LYS A 73 -14.21 -6.06 -4.85
N GLN A 74 -14.55 -4.91 -5.41
CA GLN A 74 -15.69 -4.79 -6.34
C GLN A 74 -15.44 -5.55 -7.67
N TYR A 75 -14.18 -5.79 -8.04
CA TYR A 75 -13.84 -6.68 -9.17
C TYR A 75 -14.16 -8.14 -8.87
N GLU A 76 -13.84 -8.60 -7.66
CA GLU A 76 -14.05 -10.01 -7.29
C GLU A 76 -15.50 -10.35 -6.95
N ASN A 77 -16.35 -9.34 -6.70
CA ASN A 77 -17.74 -9.53 -6.35
C ASN A 77 -18.69 -8.96 -7.42
N PRO A 78 -19.21 -9.78 -8.36
CA PRO A 78 -20.10 -9.33 -9.43
C PRO A 78 -21.45 -8.79 -8.98
N LEU A 79 -21.78 -8.86 -7.68
CA LEU A 79 -23.09 -8.53 -7.09
C LEU A 79 -23.34 -7.02 -6.93
N VAL A 80 -22.76 -6.17 -7.79
CA VAL A 80 -23.26 -4.80 -7.93
C VAL A 80 -24.54 -4.90 -8.75
N GLU A 81 -25.67 -4.49 -8.19
CA GLU A 81 -27.05 -4.55 -8.75
C GLU A 81 -27.21 -3.98 -10.18
N THR A 82 -26.16 -3.39 -10.75
CA THR A 82 -26.08 -2.84 -12.10
C THR A 82 -25.45 -3.78 -13.14
N GLY A 83 -25.01 -4.98 -12.75
CA GLY A 83 -24.43 -6.00 -13.65
C GLY A 83 -23.09 -5.59 -14.28
N LYS A 84 -22.41 -4.57 -13.76
CA LYS A 84 -21.13 -4.06 -14.28
C LYS A 84 -20.09 -4.00 -13.17
N SER A 85 -19.47 -5.14 -12.88
CA SER A 85 -18.21 -5.15 -12.13
C SER A 85 -17.08 -4.61 -13.03
N PRO A 86 -16.22 -3.71 -12.52
CA PRO A 86 -15.10 -3.18 -13.29
C PRO A 86 -14.11 -4.31 -13.60
N THR A 87 -13.59 -4.40 -14.82
CA THR A 87 -12.52 -5.34 -15.18
C THR A 87 -11.25 -5.06 -14.36
N PHE A 88 -10.37 -6.05 -14.25
CA PHE A 88 -9.05 -5.87 -13.63
C PHE A 88 -8.26 -4.70 -14.24
N ALA A 89 -8.34 -4.52 -15.56
CA ALA A 89 -7.70 -3.40 -16.25
C ALA A 89 -8.27 -2.04 -15.79
N GLN A 90 -9.59 -1.93 -15.65
CA GLN A 90 -10.24 -0.72 -15.12
C GLN A 90 -9.84 -0.44 -13.66
N CYS A 91 -9.67 -1.49 -12.85
CA CYS A 91 -9.16 -1.34 -11.48
C CYS A 91 -7.73 -0.81 -11.46
N LEU A 92 -6.85 -1.32 -12.31
CA LEU A 92 -5.48 -0.81 -12.42
C LEU A 92 -5.45 0.65 -12.90
N GLU A 93 -6.30 1.02 -13.85
CA GLU A 93 -6.44 2.41 -14.28
C GLU A 93 -6.93 3.33 -13.16
N PHE A 94 -7.92 2.89 -12.39
CA PHE A 94 -8.39 3.60 -11.20
C PHE A 94 -7.24 3.84 -10.21
N ILE A 95 -6.49 2.79 -9.84
CA ILE A 95 -5.36 2.91 -8.90
C ILE A 95 -4.32 3.92 -9.41
N ARG A 96 -3.92 3.81 -10.68
CA ARG A 96 -2.97 4.76 -11.30
C ARG A 96 -3.50 6.19 -11.29
N SER A 97 -4.79 6.39 -11.53
CA SER A 97 -5.40 7.71 -11.48
C SER A 97 -5.36 8.31 -10.07
N GLN A 98 -5.62 7.51 -9.03
CA GLN A 98 -5.53 7.94 -7.64
C GLN A 98 -4.09 8.27 -7.25
N GLU A 99 -3.14 7.41 -7.61
CA GLU A 99 -1.70 7.66 -7.38
C GLU A 99 -1.25 8.97 -8.02
N LYS A 100 -1.69 9.25 -9.25
CA LYS A 100 -1.40 10.53 -9.94
C LYS A 100 -1.96 11.72 -9.17
N VAL A 101 -3.22 11.68 -8.75
CA VAL A 101 -3.86 12.74 -7.95
C VAL A 101 -3.08 12.98 -6.66
N TRP A 102 -2.73 11.93 -5.92
CA TRP A 102 -1.97 12.06 -4.68
C TRP A 102 -0.57 12.63 -4.91
N ALA A 103 0.09 12.28 -6.01
CA ALA A 103 1.38 12.86 -6.38
C ALA A 103 1.26 14.35 -6.70
N GLU A 104 0.24 14.77 -7.47
CA GLU A 104 -0.04 16.19 -7.79
C GLU A 104 -0.35 17.01 -6.52
N GLU A 105 -1.12 16.44 -5.61
CA GLU A 105 -1.46 17.04 -4.31
C GLU A 105 -0.33 16.91 -3.27
N ARG A 106 0.80 16.29 -3.62
CA ARG A 106 1.95 16.05 -2.71
C ARG A 106 1.54 15.32 -1.42
N LYS A 107 0.64 14.34 -1.54
CA LYS A 107 0.23 13.46 -0.44
C LYS A 107 1.15 12.25 -0.36
N CYS A 108 1.56 11.87 0.85
CA CYS A 108 2.32 10.63 1.06
C CYS A 108 1.47 9.42 0.61
N HIS A 109 2.09 8.49 -0.09
CA HIS A 109 1.43 7.28 -0.57
C HIS A 109 2.45 6.19 -0.88
N ALA A 110 1.95 4.98 -1.14
CA ALA A 110 2.78 3.81 -1.42
C ALA A 110 2.43 3.21 -2.79
N PRO A 111 3.10 3.66 -3.87
CA PRO A 111 2.80 3.20 -5.21
C PRO A 111 2.94 1.68 -5.33
N ASN A 112 1.94 1.05 -5.95
CA ASN A 112 1.82 -0.41 -6.10
C ASN A 112 1.99 -1.19 -4.78
N ALA A 113 1.77 -0.56 -3.63
CA ALA A 113 1.97 -1.14 -2.29
C ALA A 113 3.37 -1.71 -2.00
N ASN A 114 4.37 -1.38 -2.83
CA ASN A 114 5.72 -1.95 -2.74
C ASN A 114 6.81 -0.89 -2.66
N SER A 115 6.49 0.37 -2.97
CA SER A 115 7.38 1.52 -2.84
C SER A 115 6.73 2.59 -1.96
N TYR A 116 7.47 3.62 -1.58
CA TYR A 116 6.95 4.67 -0.71
C TYR A 116 7.39 6.05 -1.16
N ILE A 117 6.43 6.96 -1.32
CA ILE A 117 6.66 8.38 -1.59
C ILE A 117 6.23 9.17 -0.36
N CYS A 118 7.20 9.85 0.26
CA CYS A 118 6.99 10.72 1.41
C CYS A 118 7.15 12.19 1.02
N TYR A 119 6.15 13.01 1.35
CA TYR A 119 6.15 14.46 1.19
C TYR A 119 6.24 15.20 2.53
N CYS A 120 6.33 14.49 3.66
CA CYS A 120 6.63 15.10 4.95
C CYS A 120 7.95 15.88 4.83
N LYS A 121 7.97 17.09 5.41
CA LYS A 121 9.15 17.95 5.49
C LYS A 121 9.89 17.68 6.78
#